data_AF-A0AAV1CPZ4-F1
#
_entry.id   AF-A0AAV1CPZ4-F1
#
_cell.length_a   1.000
_cell.length_b   1.000
_cell.length_c   1.000
_cell.angle_alpha   90.00
_cell.angle_beta   90.00
_cell.angle_gamma   90.00
#
_symmetry.space_group_name_H-M   'P 1'
#
loop_
_entity.id
_entity.type
_entity.pdbx_description
1 polymer ?
#
loop_
_entity_poly.entity_id
_entity_poly.type
_entity_poly.pdbx_seq_one_letter_code
_entity_poly.pdbx_strand_id
1 'polypeptide(L)'
;MGRVRTKTVKKSSRQVIERYYSKMTLDFHTNKKVLGEVSIIASKRLRNKIAGFSTHLMKRIQKGPVRGISLKLQEEERERRMDFVPDESAIKTDRIEVDKETIELLSVMGMSELPGIVLKEEQAVMSAPPMAFGGRGRRY
;
A
#
# COMPACT_ATOMS: atom_id res chain seq x y z
N MET A 1 11.46 22.99 20.87
CA MET A 1 10.27 23.09 19.97
C MET A 1 10.60 22.47 18.60
N GLY A 2 9.79 21.52 18.12
CA GLY A 2 10.08 20.71 16.93
C GLY A 2 9.66 21.32 15.58
N ARG A 3 10.33 20.89 14.49
CA ARG A 3 10.08 21.34 13.10
C ARG A 3 8.92 20.61 12.41
N VAL A 4 7.80 20.46 13.12
CA VAL A 4 6.60 19.77 12.61
C VAL A 4 5.80 20.69 11.69
N ARG A 5 5.38 20.17 10.52
CA ARG A 5 4.60 20.93 9.53
C ARG A 5 3.11 20.80 9.84
N THR A 6 2.37 21.91 9.71
CA THR A 6 0.94 21.98 9.96
C THR A 6 0.11 21.25 8.89
N LYS A 7 -1.14 20.93 9.20
CA LYS A 7 -2.08 20.28 8.27
C LYS A 7 -2.27 21.06 6.96
N THR A 8 -2.28 22.39 7.03
CA THR A 8 -2.41 23.28 5.87
C THR A 8 -1.27 23.08 4.88
N VAL A 9 -0.01 23.13 5.36
CA VAL A 9 1.17 22.90 4.52
C VAL A 9 1.13 21.49 3.91
N LYS A 10 0.80 20.47 4.70
CA LYS A 10 0.73 19.09 4.22
C LYS A 10 -0.35 18.88 3.16
N LYS A 11 -1.55 19.44 3.36
CA LYS A 11 -2.69 19.32 2.44
C LYS A 11 -2.43 20.06 1.13
N SER A 12 -2.00 21.33 1.19
CA SER A 12 -1.70 22.13 -0.01
C SER A 12 -0.59 21.52 -0.85
N SER A 13 0.47 20.97 -0.21
CA SER A 13 1.57 20.35 -0.96
C SER A 13 1.11 19.10 -1.72
N ARG A 14 0.27 18.25 -1.12
CA ARG A 14 -0.27 17.06 -1.80
C ARG A 14 -1.12 17.46 -3.01
N GLN A 15 -2.01 18.44 -2.83
CA GLN A 15 -2.89 18.93 -3.89
C GLN A 15 -2.13 19.52 -5.08
N VAL A 16 -1.03 20.25 -4.83
CA VAL A 16 -0.18 20.79 -5.91
C VAL A 16 0.51 19.66 -6.67
N ILE A 17 0.99 18.64 -5.97
CA ILE A 17 1.67 17.49 -6.56
C ILE A 17 0.72 16.66 -7.42
N GLU A 18 -0.48 16.38 -6.94
CA GLU A 18 -1.51 15.61 -7.67
C GLU A 18 -1.90 16.28 -9.00
N ARG A 19 -2.00 17.61 -9.00
CA ARG A 19 -2.48 18.38 -10.18
C ARG A 19 -1.36 18.78 -11.15
N TYR A 20 -0.17 19.06 -10.64
CA TYR A 20 0.92 19.68 -11.41
C TYR A 20 2.21 18.87 -11.36
N TYR A 21 2.11 17.53 -11.24
CA TYR A 21 3.27 16.64 -11.15
C TYR A 21 4.34 16.94 -12.22
N SER A 22 3.93 17.11 -13.48
CA SER A 22 4.84 17.35 -14.62
C SER A 22 5.66 18.64 -14.52
N LYS A 23 5.20 19.64 -13.74
CA LYS A 23 5.92 20.91 -13.54
C LYS A 23 6.80 20.90 -12.31
N MET A 24 6.64 19.92 -11.42
CA MET A 24 7.35 19.85 -10.15
C MET A 24 8.67 19.10 -10.32
N THR A 25 9.68 19.53 -9.55
CA THR A 25 11.04 18.97 -9.62
C THR A 25 11.55 18.63 -8.22
N LEU A 26 12.79 18.14 -8.11
CA LEU A 26 13.46 17.85 -6.83
C LEU A 26 14.08 19.10 -6.19
N ASP A 27 14.24 20.19 -6.95
CA ASP A 27 14.86 21.42 -6.50
C ASP A 27 13.86 22.34 -5.77
N PHE A 28 14.37 23.07 -4.78
CA PHE A 28 13.57 23.98 -3.96
C PHE A 28 13.27 25.29 -4.69
N HIS A 29 14.24 25.85 -5.43
CA HIS A 29 14.10 27.18 -6.02
C HIS A 29 13.15 27.16 -7.21
N THR A 30 13.21 26.12 -8.05
CA THR A 30 12.26 25.85 -9.12
C THR A 30 10.84 25.70 -8.58
N ASN A 31 10.63 24.80 -7.61
CA ASN A 31 9.30 24.55 -7.04
C ASN A 31 8.72 25.80 -6.34
N LYS A 32 9.57 26.63 -5.74
CA LYS A 32 9.15 27.91 -5.16
C LYS A 32 8.63 28.89 -6.21
N LYS A 33 9.23 28.91 -7.41
CA LYS A 33 8.76 29.72 -8.56
C LYS A 33 7.45 29.17 -9.11
N VAL A 34 7.38 27.87 -9.36
CA VAL A 34 6.16 27.17 -9.83
C VAL A 34 4.98 27.44 -8.89
N LEU A 35 5.18 27.37 -7.57
CA LEU A 35 4.12 27.69 -6.60
C LEU A 35 3.63 29.15 -6.67
N GLY A 36 4.46 30.08 -7.14
CA GLY A 36 4.06 31.47 -7.37
C GLY A 36 3.14 31.62 -8.58
N GLU A 37 3.27 30.77 -9.59
CA GLU A 37 2.42 30.76 -10.78
C GLU A 37 1.13 29.96 -10.56
N VAL A 38 1.24 28.83 -9.88
CA VAL A 38 0.15 27.86 -9.71
C VAL A 38 -0.84 28.27 -8.61
N SER A 39 -0.39 29.02 -7.60
CA SER A 39 -1.19 29.28 -6.41
C SER A 39 -0.99 30.67 -5.81
N ILE A 40 -2.08 31.29 -5.39
CA ILE A 40 -2.05 32.57 -4.69
C ILE A 40 -1.77 32.29 -3.20
N ILE A 41 -0.50 32.44 -2.81
CA ILE A 41 -0.07 32.25 -1.41
C ILE A 41 0.25 33.61 -0.79
N ALA A 42 -0.52 33.98 0.24
CA ALA A 42 -0.47 35.29 0.90
C ALA A 42 0.88 35.63 1.54
N SER A 43 1.61 34.66 2.10
CA SER A 43 2.88 34.92 2.79
C SER A 43 4.07 34.15 2.23
N LYS A 44 5.22 34.84 2.16
CA LYS A 44 6.52 34.28 1.78
C LYS A 44 6.90 33.06 2.65
N ARG A 45 6.62 33.13 3.95
CA ARG A 45 6.94 32.05 4.91
C ARG A 45 6.11 30.80 4.64
N LEU A 46 4.82 30.93 4.30
CA LEU A 46 3.99 29.79 3.92
C LEU A 46 4.44 29.19 2.59
N ARG A 47 4.73 30.03 1.59
CA ARG A 47 5.25 29.59 0.28
C ARG A 47 6.50 28.74 0.43
N ASN A 48 7.46 29.19 1.25
CA ASN A 48 8.69 28.45 1.49
C ASN A 48 8.45 27.12 2.22
N LYS A 49 7.52 27.07 3.17
CA LYS A 49 7.14 25.82 3.86
C LYS A 49 6.50 24.81 2.91
N ILE A 50 5.64 25.26 2.02
CA ILE A 50 4.97 24.42 1.00
C ILE A 50 5.98 23.93 -0.02
N ALA A 51 6.83 24.81 -0.56
CA ALA A 51 7.89 24.44 -1.49
C ALA A 51 8.81 23.36 -0.89
N GLY A 52 9.29 23.57 0.34
CA GLY A 52 10.19 22.62 1.01
C GLY A 52 9.52 21.29 1.40
N PHE A 53 8.22 21.29 1.71
CA PHE A 53 7.51 20.03 1.96
C PHE A 53 7.22 19.29 0.64
N SER A 54 6.91 20.01 -0.43
CA SER A 54 6.69 19.46 -1.76
C SER A 54 7.94 18.79 -2.32
N THR A 55 9.13 19.42 -2.19
CA THR A 55 10.40 18.78 -2.56
C THR A 55 10.66 17.51 -1.77
N HIS A 56 10.28 17.47 -0.49
CA HIS A 56 10.47 16.28 0.34
C HIS A 56 9.53 15.14 -0.10
N LEU A 57 8.31 15.45 -0.52
CA LEU A 57 7.39 14.48 -1.10
C LEU A 57 7.91 13.97 -2.45
N MET A 58 8.44 14.84 -3.32
CA MET A 58 9.02 14.43 -4.61
C MET A 58 10.19 13.45 -4.44
N LYS A 59 11.10 13.72 -3.50
CA LYS A 59 12.20 12.79 -3.16
C LYS A 59 11.71 11.44 -2.61
N ARG A 60 10.53 11.40 -2.00
CA ARG A 60 9.92 10.16 -1.52
C ARG A 60 9.22 9.40 -2.65
N ILE A 61 8.53 10.11 -3.54
CA ILE A 61 7.88 9.53 -4.73
C ILE A 61 8.91 8.81 -5.61
N GLN A 62 10.11 9.39 -5.77
CA GLN A 62 11.20 8.74 -6.51
C GLN A 62 11.63 7.39 -5.91
N LYS A 63 11.51 7.21 -4.60
CA LYS A 63 11.86 5.95 -3.91
C LYS A 63 10.71 4.95 -3.89
N GLY A 64 9.48 5.39 -4.16
CA GLY A 64 8.30 4.54 -4.12
C GLY A 64 7.00 5.32 -3.91
N PRO A 65 5.85 4.64 -3.98
CA PRO A 65 4.54 5.27 -3.84
C PRO A 65 4.38 5.90 -2.44
N VAL A 66 3.90 7.14 -2.40
CA VAL A 66 3.67 7.86 -1.15
C VAL A 66 2.20 7.82 -0.79
N ARG A 67 1.89 7.34 0.41
CA ARG A 67 0.51 7.23 0.91
C ARG A 67 -0.24 8.57 0.83
N GLY A 68 -1.41 8.56 0.20
CA GLY A 68 -2.31 9.71 0.11
C GLY A 68 -1.87 10.78 -0.89
N ILE A 69 -1.16 10.36 -1.95
CA ILE A 69 -0.96 11.11 -3.18
C ILE A 69 -1.32 10.12 -4.30
N SER A 70 -2.29 10.46 -5.13
CA SER A 70 -2.51 9.70 -6.37
C SER A 70 -1.93 10.48 -7.55
N LEU A 71 -1.15 9.77 -8.35
CA LEU A 71 -0.68 10.26 -9.64
C LEU A 71 -1.49 9.55 -10.70
N LYS A 72 -2.02 10.27 -11.68
CA LYS A 72 -2.77 9.66 -12.80
C LYS A 72 -1.99 8.53 -13.46
N LEU A 73 -0.69 8.71 -13.62
CA LEU A 73 0.22 7.70 -14.14
C LEU A 73 0.20 6.40 -13.31
N GLN A 74 0.12 6.51 -11.98
CA GLN A 74 0.04 5.35 -11.10
C GLN A 74 -1.34 4.69 -11.13
N GLU A 75 -2.40 5.47 -11.35
CA GLU A 75 -3.76 4.95 -11.49
C GLU A 75 -3.87 4.12 -12.78
N GLU A 76 -3.37 4.62 -13.91
CA GLU A 76 -3.37 3.91 -15.19
C GLU A 76 -2.53 2.62 -15.16
N GLU A 77 -1.32 2.64 -14.58
CA GLU A 77 -0.51 1.42 -14.41
C GLU A 77 -1.20 0.40 -13.49
N ARG A 78 -1.87 0.89 -12.43
CA ARG A 78 -2.59 0.04 -11.49
C ARG A 78 -3.81 -0.60 -12.15
N GLU A 79 -4.57 0.13 -12.96
CA GLU A 79 -5.70 -0.41 -13.72
C GLU A 79 -5.22 -1.51 -14.66
N ARG A 80 -4.19 -1.26 -15.47
CA ARG A 80 -3.62 -2.29 -16.37
C ARG A 80 -3.19 -3.56 -15.65
N ARG A 81 -2.63 -3.43 -14.44
CA ARG A 81 -2.20 -4.58 -13.64
C ARG A 81 -3.38 -5.32 -13.01
N MET A 82 -4.45 -4.63 -12.65
CA MET A 82 -5.66 -5.23 -12.07
C MET A 82 -6.53 -5.88 -13.14
N ASP A 83 -6.59 -5.29 -14.33
CA ASP A 83 -7.33 -5.81 -15.49
C ASP A 83 -6.61 -6.99 -16.17
N PHE A 84 -5.35 -7.23 -15.79
CA PHE A 84 -4.60 -8.39 -16.26
C PHE A 84 -5.20 -9.67 -15.66
N VAL A 85 -6.02 -10.34 -16.48
CA VAL A 85 -6.52 -11.68 -16.20
C VAL A 85 -5.50 -12.68 -16.75
N PRO A 86 -4.86 -13.50 -15.90
CA PRO A 86 -3.97 -14.56 -16.36
C PRO A 86 -4.74 -15.60 -17.20
N ASP A 87 -4.04 -16.25 -18.15
CA ASP A 87 -4.64 -17.31 -18.98
C ASP A 87 -5.13 -18.50 -18.12
N GLU A 88 -4.45 -18.78 -17.01
CA GLU A 88 -4.85 -19.79 -16.03
C GLU A 88 -5.32 -19.13 -14.73
N SER A 89 -6.61 -19.28 -14.43
CA SER A 89 -7.20 -18.83 -13.18
C SER A 89 -6.68 -19.63 -11.99
N ALA A 90 -6.27 -18.96 -10.92
CA ALA A 90 -5.87 -19.61 -9.66
C ALA A 90 -6.97 -20.49 -9.02
N ILE A 91 -8.24 -20.31 -9.42
CA ILE A 91 -9.39 -21.11 -8.96
C ILE A 91 -9.43 -22.48 -9.65
N LYS A 92 -8.80 -22.63 -10.83
CA LYS A 92 -8.79 -23.88 -11.58
C LYS A 92 -7.74 -24.83 -10.97
N THR A 93 -8.04 -25.31 -9.77
CA THR A 93 -7.25 -26.35 -9.09
C THR A 93 -7.88 -27.71 -9.31
N ASP A 94 -7.09 -28.68 -9.76
CA ASP A 94 -7.55 -30.05 -10.00
C ASP A 94 -7.88 -30.82 -8.69
N ARG A 95 -7.45 -30.28 -7.54
CA ARG A 95 -7.64 -30.86 -6.20
C ARG A 95 -8.20 -29.81 -5.24
N ILE A 96 -9.34 -30.11 -4.64
CA ILE A 96 -10.03 -29.31 -3.63
C ILE A 96 -9.98 -30.09 -2.31
N GLU A 97 -9.17 -29.61 -1.37
CA GLU A 97 -9.08 -30.20 -0.04
C GLU A 97 -10.21 -29.66 0.85
N VAL A 98 -10.99 -30.57 1.43
CA VAL A 98 -12.16 -30.22 2.25
C VAL A 98 -12.19 -31.04 3.54
N ASP A 99 -12.80 -30.46 4.56
CA ASP A 99 -12.97 -31.06 5.87
C ASP A 99 -14.13 -32.07 5.86
N LYS A 100 -14.17 -32.97 6.85
CA LYS A 100 -15.17 -34.05 6.92
C LYS A 100 -16.61 -33.53 6.93
N GLU A 101 -16.88 -32.50 7.74
CA GLU A 101 -18.21 -31.87 7.83
C GLU A 101 -18.65 -31.25 6.50
N THR A 102 -17.72 -30.69 5.73
CA THR A 102 -18.03 -30.09 4.42
C THR A 102 -18.34 -31.12 3.35
N ILE A 103 -17.76 -32.32 3.42
CA ILE A 103 -18.13 -33.43 2.52
C ILE A 103 -19.53 -33.94 2.83
N GLU A 104 -19.88 -34.06 4.11
CA GLU A 104 -21.22 -34.45 4.53
C GLU A 104 -22.27 -33.42 4.05
N LEU A 105 -21.98 -32.13 4.21
CA LEU A 105 -22.83 -31.06 3.69
C LEU A 105 -23.03 -31.17 2.16
N LEU A 106 -21.96 -31.38 1.40
CA LEU A 106 -22.04 -31.55 -0.06
C LEU A 106 -22.86 -32.77 -0.46
N SER A 107 -22.82 -33.84 0.34
CA SER A 107 -23.65 -35.05 0.13
C SER A 107 -25.14 -34.77 0.33
N VAL A 108 -25.50 -33.98 1.36
CA VAL A 108 -26.89 -33.60 1.67
C VAL A 108 -27.44 -32.63 0.63
N MET A 109 -26.60 -31.75 0.09
CA MET A 109 -26.97 -30.79 -0.96
C MET A 109 -27.02 -31.40 -2.37
N GLY A 110 -26.74 -32.70 -2.53
CA GLY A 110 -26.76 -33.40 -3.81
C GLY A 110 -25.58 -33.06 -4.73
N MET A 111 -24.47 -32.56 -4.18
CA MET A 111 -23.24 -32.21 -4.92
C MET A 111 -22.09 -33.20 -4.62
N SER A 112 -22.41 -34.48 -4.42
CA SER A 112 -21.44 -35.52 -4.07
C SER A 112 -20.47 -35.90 -5.19
N GLU A 113 -20.81 -35.65 -6.45
CA GLU A 113 -20.04 -36.09 -7.63
C GLU A 113 -19.10 -35.01 -8.21
N LEU A 114 -18.81 -33.95 -7.44
CA LEU A 114 -17.90 -32.91 -7.90
C LEU A 114 -16.46 -33.45 -8.04
N PRO A 115 -15.82 -33.30 -9.21
CA PRO A 115 -14.48 -33.82 -9.44
C PRO A 115 -13.44 -33.05 -8.62
N GLY A 116 -12.45 -33.78 -8.09
CA GLY A 116 -11.29 -33.18 -7.42
C GLY A 116 -11.41 -33.00 -5.90
N ILE A 117 -12.53 -33.37 -5.27
CA ILE A 117 -12.73 -33.29 -3.82
C ILE A 117 -11.89 -34.36 -3.09
N VAL A 118 -11.05 -33.93 -2.14
CA VAL A 118 -10.21 -34.81 -1.31
C VAL A 118 -10.30 -34.39 0.15
N LEU A 119 -10.33 -35.37 1.06
CA LEU A 119 -10.26 -35.10 2.50
C LEU A 119 -8.90 -34.52 2.88
N LYS A 120 -8.90 -33.40 3.58
CA LYS A 120 -7.68 -32.81 4.12
C LYS A 120 -7.10 -33.70 5.23
N GLU A 121 -5.83 -34.07 5.13
CA GLU A 121 -5.13 -34.77 6.21
C GLU A 121 -4.79 -33.76 7.34
N GLU A 122 -5.31 -34.01 8.54
CA GLU A 122 -4.96 -33.23 9.72
C GLU A 122 -3.47 -33.45 10.05
N GLN A 123 -2.61 -32.54 9.62
CA GLN A 123 -1.26 -32.48 10.17
C GLN A 123 -1.37 -32.13 11.66
N ALA A 124 -1.02 -33.09 12.51
CA ALA A 124 -0.82 -32.87 13.92
C ALA A 124 0.16 -31.71 14.09
N VAL A 125 -0.34 -30.59 14.59
CA VAL A 125 0.48 -29.42 14.92
C VAL A 125 1.46 -29.89 16.00
N MET A 126 2.72 -30.13 15.64
CA MET A 126 3.76 -30.38 16.62
C MET A 126 3.86 -29.11 17.46
N SER A 127 3.28 -29.15 18.66
CA SER A 127 3.38 -28.08 19.64
C SER A 127 4.85 -27.83 19.91
N ALA A 128 5.37 -26.69 19.44
CA ALA A 128 6.71 -26.26 19.79
C ALA A 128 6.85 -26.27 21.32
N PRO A 129 7.92 -26.84 21.89
CA PRO A 129 8.11 -26.82 23.34
C PRO A 129 8.14 -25.35 23.81
N PRO A 130 7.55 -25.03 24.98
CA PRO A 130 7.50 -23.66 25.46
C PRO A 130 8.93 -23.15 25.61
N MET A 131 9.26 -22.09 24.87
CA MET A 131 10.51 -21.37 25.06
C MET A 131 10.58 -20.93 26.52
N ALA A 132 11.50 -21.52 27.28
CA ALA A 132 11.83 -21.09 28.62
C ALA A 132 12.35 -19.65 28.54
N PHE A 133 11.54 -18.69 28.99
CA PHE A 133 11.96 -17.31 29.20
C PHE A 133 12.88 -17.27 30.44
N GLY A 134 14.10 -17.74 30.26
CA GLY A 134 15.19 -17.64 31.23
C GLY A 134 15.67 -16.19 31.28
N GLY A 135 15.22 -15.46 32.29
CA GLY A 135 15.76 -14.16 32.61
C GLY A 135 17.26 -14.25 32.92
N ARG A 136 18.05 -13.34 32.34
CA ARG A 136 19.33 -12.90 32.91
C ARG A 136 19.79 -11.58 32.29
N GLY A 137 19.87 -10.58 33.15
CA GLY A 137 21.09 -9.79 33.31
C GLY A 137 21.42 -8.74 32.25
N ARG A 138 21.01 -7.50 32.55
CA ARG A 138 21.92 -6.36 32.79
C ARG A 138 23.25 -6.39 32.03
N ARG A 139 23.44 -5.50 31.05
CA ARG A 139 24.75 -4.92 30.75
C ARG A 139 24.58 -3.44 30.40
N TYR A 140 25.40 -2.66 31.12
CA TYR A 140 25.78 -1.25 31.12
C TYR A 140 25.25 -0.36 30.00
#